data_AF-A0A2D9HNS5-F1
#
_entry.id   AF-A0A2D9HNS5-F1
#
_cell.length_a   1.000
_cell.length_b   1.000
_cell.length_c   1.000
_cell.angle_alpha   90.00
_cell.angle_beta   90.00
_cell.angle_gamma   90.00
#
_symmetry.space_group_name_H-M   'P 1'
#
loop_
_entity.id
_entity.type
_entity.pdbx_description
1 polymer ?
#
loop_
_entity_poly.entity_id
_entity_poly.type
_entity_poly.pdbx_seq_one_letter_code
_entity_poly.pdbx_strand_id
1 'polypeptide(L)'
;MKRSQFLKSAGAAFVLPAVWPWAASAQSERSNCVLVPSETPGPFPLDLTENTFFFRQDIREDRAGVPLRQKIRIVGADNCDPMPNVRVNIWHCDRDGDYSGYAAMGSEGQTYCRGYQMTDANGECEFVTIFPGWYPGRTTHVHFQVHVSSQYSVVSQWTWPHAAAVEVATAHSALYPEGPDPLPPSQDGVFTDGFQLQLADLAWDEAAQEYVSHYEATVEGAGVSGVGYQELTTSAHLALGQNFPNPVARATQIPLDLKSAGEVVWSLWSPSGACVVRKDLGMCAPGRTVLDVDFDALGVPAASYLYQVEVFNASGRFSDVKRMTLLK
;
A
#
# COMPACT_ATOMS: atom_id res chain seq x y z
N MET A 1 85.32 38.17 -30.85
CA MET A 1 84.45 37.73 -31.97
C MET A 1 83.09 38.41 -31.83
N LYS A 2 82.43 38.66 -32.97
CA LYS A 2 81.33 39.60 -33.32
C LYS A 2 79.98 39.40 -32.56
N ARG A 3 79.28 40.49 -32.14
CA ARG A 3 77.95 41.05 -32.60
C ARG A 3 76.77 40.04 -32.60
N SER A 4 75.67 40.18 -31.83
CA SER A 4 74.54 41.15 -31.81
C SER A 4 73.24 40.57 -32.39
N GLN A 5 72.08 40.95 -31.81
CA GLN A 5 70.69 40.95 -32.35
C GLN A 5 69.94 39.60 -32.42
N PHE A 6 68.74 39.47 -31.80
CA PHE A 6 67.38 39.95 -32.17
C PHE A 6 66.74 39.16 -33.33
N LEU A 7 65.65 38.43 -33.06
CA LEU A 7 64.52 38.01 -33.93
C LEU A 7 63.73 36.92 -33.17
N LYS A 8 62.58 37.22 -32.54
CA LYS A 8 61.21 37.18 -33.10
C LYS A 8 60.89 35.92 -33.92
N SER A 9 60.13 35.01 -33.33
CA SER A 9 59.16 34.17 -34.04
C SER A 9 57.91 34.01 -33.18
N ALA A 10 56.77 34.38 -33.77
CA ALA A 10 55.45 34.31 -33.19
C ALA A 10 54.95 32.87 -33.19
N GLY A 11 54.55 32.35 -32.03
CA GLY A 11 53.76 31.13 -31.90
C GLY A 11 52.31 31.52 -31.60
N ALA A 12 51.42 31.24 -32.55
CA ALA A 12 49.99 31.42 -32.37
C ALA A 12 49.46 30.44 -31.31
N ALA A 13 48.96 30.97 -30.19
CA ALA A 13 48.20 30.19 -29.23
C ALA A 13 46.74 30.08 -29.71
N PHE A 14 46.36 28.91 -30.23
CA PHE A 14 44.96 28.54 -30.39
C PHE A 14 44.35 28.33 -29.00
N VAL A 15 43.50 29.25 -28.56
CA VAL A 15 42.63 29.04 -27.41
C VAL A 15 41.44 28.22 -27.91
N LEU A 16 41.42 26.92 -27.59
CA LEU A 16 40.21 26.10 -27.71
C LEU A 16 39.21 26.56 -26.65
N PRO A 17 37.93 26.80 -26.98
CA PRO A 17 36.92 27.03 -25.95
C PRO A 17 36.66 25.69 -25.27
N ALA A 18 36.91 25.63 -23.96
CA ALA A 18 36.44 24.55 -23.12
C ALA A 18 34.91 24.64 -23.06
N VAL A 19 34.23 23.93 -23.96
CA VAL A 19 32.81 23.61 -23.82
C VAL A 19 32.68 22.69 -22.62
N TRP A 20 32.30 23.26 -21.47
CA TRP A 20 31.73 22.46 -20.40
C TRP A 20 30.51 21.76 -20.96
N PRO A 21 30.44 20.42 -20.94
CA PRO A 21 29.20 19.75 -21.28
C PRO A 21 28.18 20.21 -20.24
N TRP A 22 27.17 20.96 -20.69
CA TRP A 22 25.92 21.04 -19.96
C TRP A 22 25.54 19.60 -19.62
N ALA A 23 25.40 19.32 -18.32
CA ALA A 23 24.73 18.11 -17.90
C ALA A 23 23.38 18.12 -18.61
N ALA A 24 23.23 17.24 -19.60
CA ALA A 24 21.95 16.94 -20.17
C ALA A 24 21.12 16.48 -18.97
N SER A 25 20.11 17.27 -18.59
CA SER A 25 19.04 16.76 -17.74
C SER A 25 18.59 15.47 -18.42
N ALA A 26 18.79 14.35 -17.74
CA ALA A 26 18.11 13.13 -18.09
C ALA A 26 16.62 13.47 -18.00
N GLN A 27 16.01 13.76 -19.14
CA GLN A 27 14.58 13.62 -19.29
C GLN A 27 14.35 12.15 -19.00
N SER A 28 13.90 11.86 -17.78
CA SER A 28 13.19 10.64 -17.47
C SER A 28 12.22 10.43 -18.62
N GLU A 29 12.44 9.38 -19.42
CA GLU A 29 11.41 8.92 -20.33
C GLU A 29 10.18 8.75 -19.44
N ARG A 30 9.13 9.52 -19.68
CA ARG A 30 7.86 9.26 -19.01
C ARG A 30 7.49 7.84 -19.44
N SER A 31 7.73 6.86 -18.57
CA SER A 31 6.99 5.61 -18.61
C SER A 31 5.54 6.03 -18.68
N ASN A 32 4.82 5.65 -19.73
CA ASN A 32 3.38 5.87 -19.75
C ASN A 32 2.78 4.73 -18.94
N CYS A 33 2.63 4.91 -17.63
CA CYS A 33 1.86 3.98 -16.80
C CYS A 33 0.38 4.21 -17.12
N VAL A 34 -0.31 3.16 -17.53
CA VAL A 34 -1.70 3.22 -17.96
C VAL A 34 -2.58 2.83 -16.78
N LEU A 35 -3.59 3.66 -16.49
CA LEU A 35 -4.54 3.39 -15.41
C LEU A 35 -5.11 1.98 -15.51
N VAL A 36 -5.20 1.31 -14.36
CA VAL A 36 -5.86 0.01 -14.27
C VAL A 36 -7.35 0.16 -14.64
N PRO A 37 -7.91 -0.75 -15.45
CA PRO A 37 -9.35 -0.77 -15.71
C PRO A 37 -10.12 -0.87 -14.38
N SER A 38 -11.13 -0.01 -14.21
CA SER A 38 -12.04 -0.11 -13.07
C SER A 38 -13.06 -1.20 -13.35
N GLU A 39 -13.22 -2.13 -12.42
CA GLU A 39 -14.17 -3.22 -12.54
C GLU A 39 -15.31 -3.11 -11.53
N THR A 40 -16.36 -3.88 -11.77
CA THR A 40 -17.40 -4.05 -10.76
C THR A 40 -16.78 -4.69 -9.51
N PRO A 41 -17.14 -4.25 -8.30
CA PRO A 41 -16.68 -4.88 -7.05
C PRO A 41 -17.21 -6.32 -6.85
N GLY A 42 -17.98 -6.85 -7.81
CA GLY A 42 -18.74 -8.09 -7.66
C GLY A 42 -19.87 -7.95 -6.64
N PRO A 43 -20.62 -9.04 -6.39
CA PRO A 43 -21.66 -9.05 -5.36
C PRO A 43 -21.10 -9.20 -3.95
N PHE A 44 -19.78 -9.37 -3.80
CA PHE A 44 -19.13 -9.74 -2.54
C PHE A 44 -18.10 -8.76 -1.93
N PRO A 45 -18.22 -7.41 -2.08
CA PRO A 45 -17.39 -6.48 -1.31
C PRO A 45 -17.92 -6.37 0.13
N LEU A 46 -17.03 -6.49 1.11
CA LEU A 46 -17.29 -6.12 2.49
C LEU A 46 -16.57 -4.81 2.79
N ASP A 47 -17.20 -3.91 3.56
CA ASP A 47 -16.48 -2.78 4.14
C ASP A 47 -15.53 -3.30 5.22
N LEU A 48 -14.25 -3.42 4.86
CA LEU A 48 -13.22 -3.92 5.77
C LEU A 48 -12.83 -2.88 6.85
N THR A 49 -13.39 -1.68 6.82
CA THR A 49 -13.00 -0.56 7.69
C THR A 49 -13.65 -0.64 9.07
N GLU A 50 -14.80 -1.31 9.20
CA GLU A 50 -15.50 -1.42 10.49
C GLU A 50 -14.82 -2.42 11.45
N ASN A 51 -14.03 -3.36 10.92
CA ASN A 51 -13.37 -4.40 11.69
C ASN A 51 -11.85 -4.36 11.48
N THR A 52 -11.12 -3.89 12.49
CA THR A 52 -9.65 -3.80 12.47
C THR A 52 -8.95 -5.16 12.32
N PHE A 53 -9.65 -6.27 12.51
CA PHE A 53 -9.13 -7.61 12.25
C PHE A 53 -8.69 -7.80 10.79
N PHE A 54 -9.29 -7.07 9.86
CA PHE A 54 -8.90 -7.13 8.46
C PHE A 54 -7.53 -6.46 8.18
N PHE A 55 -6.95 -5.71 9.11
CA PHE A 55 -5.57 -5.23 8.98
C PHE A 55 -4.58 -6.35 9.33
N ARG A 56 -4.29 -7.20 8.35
CA ARG A 56 -3.43 -8.38 8.53
C ARG A 56 -2.82 -8.80 7.19
N GLN A 57 -1.59 -9.31 7.29
CA GLN A 57 -0.87 -9.85 6.14
C GLN A 57 -1.30 -11.29 5.83
N ASP A 58 -1.48 -12.14 6.85
CA ASP A 58 -2.01 -13.50 6.66
C ASP A 58 -3.54 -13.48 6.69
N ILE A 59 -4.14 -13.78 5.55
CA ILE A 59 -5.59 -13.76 5.35
C ILE A 59 -6.19 -15.16 5.18
N ARG A 60 -5.39 -16.23 5.32
CA ARG A 60 -5.83 -17.61 5.06
C ARG A 60 -6.84 -18.12 6.08
N GLU A 61 -6.64 -17.74 7.33
CA GLU A 61 -7.31 -18.37 8.48
C GLU A 61 -7.16 -19.90 8.45
N ASP A 62 -8.25 -20.64 8.39
CA ASP A 62 -8.30 -22.11 8.37
C ASP A 62 -8.42 -22.68 6.94
N ARG A 63 -8.40 -21.84 5.90
CA ARG A 63 -8.62 -22.27 4.52
C ARG A 63 -7.48 -23.14 4.02
N ALA A 64 -7.85 -24.32 3.52
CA ALA A 64 -6.94 -25.21 2.80
C ALA A 64 -6.77 -24.72 1.36
N GLY A 65 -5.57 -24.89 0.80
CA GLY A 65 -5.25 -24.52 -0.56
C GLY A 65 -3.75 -24.45 -0.77
N VAL A 66 -3.32 -24.24 -2.00
CA VAL A 66 -1.88 -24.05 -2.29
C VAL A 66 -1.43 -22.69 -1.73
N PRO A 67 -0.36 -22.62 -0.93
CA PRO A 67 0.12 -21.35 -0.39
C PRO A 67 0.49 -20.35 -1.48
N LEU A 68 0.08 -19.11 -1.30
CA LEU A 68 0.32 -17.99 -2.22
C LEU A 68 0.80 -16.77 -1.45
N ARG A 69 1.99 -16.26 -1.79
CA ARG A 69 2.47 -14.95 -1.39
C ARG A 69 2.16 -13.94 -2.50
N GLN A 70 1.19 -13.07 -2.25
CA GLN A 70 0.80 -12.04 -3.20
C GLN A 70 1.49 -10.71 -2.85
N LYS A 71 2.27 -10.18 -3.77
CA LYS A 71 2.86 -8.83 -3.69
C LYS A 71 2.13 -7.90 -4.64
N ILE A 72 1.82 -6.71 -4.17
CA ILE A 72 1.08 -5.70 -4.93
C ILE A 72 1.85 -4.40 -4.86
N ARG A 73 2.15 -3.84 -6.03
CA ARG A 73 2.82 -2.56 -6.20
C ARG A 73 1.83 -1.54 -6.76
N ILE A 74 1.75 -0.38 -6.14
CA ILE A 74 0.88 0.73 -6.57
C ILE A 74 1.75 1.88 -7.06
N VAL A 75 1.45 2.33 -8.28
CA VAL A 75 2.11 3.50 -8.91
C VAL A 75 1.08 4.55 -9.32
N GLY A 76 1.47 5.81 -9.28
CA GLY A 76 0.60 6.94 -9.63
C GLY A 76 0.62 7.24 -11.13
N ALA A 77 -0.53 7.50 -11.74
CA ALA A 77 -0.62 7.85 -13.16
C ALA A 77 0.01 9.22 -13.50
N ASP A 78 0.11 10.12 -12.51
CA ASP A 78 0.62 11.48 -12.74
C ASP A 78 2.15 11.51 -12.95
N ASN A 79 2.88 10.58 -12.32
CA ASN A 79 4.34 10.56 -12.31
C ASN A 79 4.98 9.19 -12.50
N CYS A 80 4.21 8.10 -12.54
CA CYS A 80 4.71 6.73 -12.58
C CYS A 80 5.58 6.30 -11.40
N ASP A 81 5.57 7.08 -10.33
CA ASP A 81 6.35 6.75 -9.15
C ASP A 81 5.51 5.87 -8.20
N PRO A 82 6.18 5.03 -7.40
CA PRO A 82 5.49 4.27 -6.36
C PRO A 82 4.75 5.16 -5.36
N MET A 83 3.57 4.71 -4.92
CA MET A 83 2.71 5.44 -3.99
C MET A 83 2.76 4.82 -2.59
N PRO A 84 3.49 5.44 -1.63
CA PRO A 84 3.58 4.92 -0.27
C PRO A 84 2.35 5.27 0.58
N ASN A 85 2.08 4.46 1.60
CA ASN A 85 0.98 4.63 2.55
C ASN A 85 -0.42 4.69 1.89
N VAL A 86 -0.60 3.90 0.84
CA VAL A 86 -1.88 3.66 0.18
C VAL A 86 -2.46 2.35 0.71
N ARG A 87 -3.74 2.36 1.08
CA ARG A 87 -4.49 1.20 1.54
C ARG A 87 -4.92 0.38 0.34
N VAL A 88 -4.53 -0.88 0.36
CA VAL A 88 -4.92 -1.90 -0.60
C VAL A 88 -5.74 -2.94 0.14
N ASN A 89 -7.02 -3.06 -0.20
CA ASN A 89 -7.88 -4.15 0.24
C ASN A 89 -7.81 -5.25 -0.81
N ILE A 90 -7.81 -6.52 -0.37
CA ILE A 90 -7.98 -7.65 -1.28
C ILE A 90 -9.04 -8.61 -0.75
N TRP A 91 -9.73 -9.28 -1.67
CA TRP A 91 -10.62 -10.39 -1.36
C TRP A 91 -10.69 -11.39 -2.51
N HIS A 92 -10.82 -12.66 -2.18
CA HIS A 92 -11.04 -13.73 -3.16
C HIS A 92 -11.84 -14.89 -2.56
N CYS A 93 -12.32 -15.77 -3.41
CA CYS A 93 -12.93 -17.03 -2.99
C CYS A 93 -11.86 -17.98 -2.43
N ASP A 94 -12.26 -18.94 -1.61
CA ASP A 94 -11.38 -20.05 -1.26
C ASP A 94 -11.21 -21.03 -2.46
N ARG A 95 -10.56 -22.16 -2.20
CA ARG A 95 -10.28 -23.18 -3.22
C ARG A 95 -11.52 -23.82 -3.84
N ASP A 96 -12.67 -23.73 -3.17
CA ASP A 96 -13.94 -24.36 -3.57
C ASP A 96 -14.84 -23.35 -4.31
N GLY A 97 -14.39 -22.08 -4.43
CA GLY A 97 -15.14 -21.02 -5.09
C GLY A 97 -16.01 -20.18 -4.15
N ASP A 98 -15.94 -20.44 -2.83
CA ASP A 98 -16.80 -19.79 -1.84
C ASP A 98 -16.18 -18.53 -1.23
N TYR A 99 -17.00 -17.48 -1.08
CA TYR A 99 -16.62 -16.23 -0.42
C TYR A 99 -17.05 -16.20 1.05
N SER A 100 -16.18 -15.68 1.91
CA SER A 100 -16.49 -15.39 3.31
C SER A 100 -17.43 -14.18 3.45
N GLY A 101 -18.25 -14.17 4.51
CA GLY A 101 -19.07 -13.03 4.94
C GLY A 101 -20.49 -12.98 4.36
N TYR A 102 -20.96 -14.01 3.67
CA TYR A 102 -22.26 -14.00 3.00
C TYR A 102 -23.16 -15.14 3.44
N ALA A 103 -24.35 -14.81 3.92
CA ALA A 103 -25.36 -15.78 4.34
C ALA A 103 -25.76 -16.75 3.20
N ALA A 104 -25.76 -16.28 1.94
CA ALA A 104 -26.04 -17.11 0.77
C ALA A 104 -25.05 -18.28 0.60
N MET A 105 -23.83 -18.14 1.13
CA MET A 105 -22.78 -19.16 1.13
C MET A 105 -22.63 -19.85 2.50
N GLY A 106 -23.53 -19.58 3.46
CA GLY A 106 -23.40 -20.08 4.84
C GLY A 106 -22.17 -19.58 5.59
N SER A 107 -21.54 -18.50 5.10
CA SER A 107 -20.26 -17.98 5.60
C SER A 107 -20.41 -16.63 6.33
N GLU A 108 -21.63 -16.27 6.74
CA GLU A 108 -21.90 -15.03 7.47
C GLU A 108 -21.02 -14.92 8.72
N GLY A 109 -20.41 -13.74 8.92
CA GLY A 109 -19.48 -13.47 10.02
C GLY A 109 -18.08 -14.07 9.86
N GLN A 110 -17.82 -14.89 8.83
CA GLN A 110 -16.48 -15.37 8.52
C GLN A 110 -15.69 -14.32 7.72
N THR A 111 -14.36 -14.36 7.84
CA THR A 111 -13.48 -13.30 7.33
C THR A 111 -12.33 -13.80 6.45
N TYR A 112 -12.24 -15.11 6.19
CA TYR A 112 -11.13 -15.71 5.46
C TYR A 112 -10.96 -15.13 4.05
N CYS A 113 -9.75 -15.19 3.50
CA CYS A 113 -9.38 -14.68 2.19
C CYS A 113 -9.73 -13.18 1.99
N ARG A 114 -9.76 -12.40 3.08
CA ARG A 114 -9.97 -10.95 3.08
C ARG A 114 -9.01 -10.24 4.03
N GLY A 115 -8.50 -9.11 3.58
CA GLY A 115 -7.68 -8.23 4.41
C GLY A 115 -7.29 -6.96 3.68
N TYR A 116 -6.61 -6.08 4.39
CA TYR A 116 -6.00 -4.90 3.80
C TYR A 116 -4.62 -4.64 4.38
N GLN A 117 -3.79 -3.99 3.57
CA GLN A 117 -2.44 -3.57 3.93
C GLN A 117 -2.18 -2.16 3.44
N MET A 118 -1.14 -1.54 4.00
CA MET A 118 -0.61 -0.25 3.56
C MET A 118 0.64 -0.48 2.72
N THR A 119 0.77 0.24 1.61
CA THR A 119 1.99 0.21 0.79
C THR A 119 3.17 0.86 1.52
N ASP A 120 4.35 0.30 1.33
CA ASP A 120 5.62 0.80 1.86
C ASP A 120 6.21 1.94 1.01
N ALA A 121 7.46 2.34 1.30
CA ALA A 121 8.16 3.38 0.55
C ALA A 121 8.36 3.09 -0.95
N ASN A 122 8.30 1.81 -1.33
CA ASN A 122 8.38 1.36 -2.72
C ASN A 122 6.99 1.19 -3.35
N GLY A 123 5.91 1.62 -2.67
CA GLY A 123 4.55 1.44 -3.14
C GLY A 123 4.07 -0.01 -3.03
N GLU A 124 4.75 -0.86 -2.25
CA GLU A 124 4.51 -2.30 -2.20
C GLU A 124 3.82 -2.73 -0.91
N CYS A 125 2.90 -3.68 -1.02
CA CYS A 125 2.36 -4.41 0.11
C CYS A 125 2.29 -5.90 -0.21
N GLU A 126 2.16 -6.73 0.82
CA GLU A 126 2.18 -8.18 0.68
C GLU A 126 1.07 -8.83 1.48
N PHE A 127 0.53 -9.93 0.95
CA PHE A 127 -0.43 -10.80 1.59
C PHE A 127 0.05 -12.26 1.53
N VAL A 128 -0.18 -13.00 2.62
CA VAL A 128 -0.03 -14.45 2.69
C VAL A 128 -1.44 -15.04 2.62
N THR A 129 -1.71 -15.80 1.56
CA THR A 129 -3.02 -16.36 1.25
C THR A 129 -2.91 -17.77 0.64
N ILE A 130 -4.02 -18.30 0.12
CA ILE A 130 -4.06 -19.48 -0.74
C ILE A 130 -4.36 -19.06 -2.18
N PHE A 131 -3.88 -19.83 -3.16
CA PHE A 131 -4.27 -19.64 -4.55
C PHE A 131 -5.79 -19.93 -4.68
N PRO A 132 -6.59 -18.98 -5.21
CA PRO A 132 -8.05 -19.11 -5.24
C PRO A 132 -8.51 -20.23 -6.18
N GLY A 133 -9.71 -20.75 -5.91
CA GLY A 133 -10.44 -21.59 -6.86
C GLY A 133 -11.08 -20.75 -7.97
N TRP A 134 -12.20 -21.25 -8.49
CA TRP A 134 -13.06 -20.55 -9.43
C TRP A 134 -14.53 -20.85 -9.10
N TYR A 135 -15.44 -20.06 -9.65
CA TYR A 135 -16.89 -20.30 -9.53
C TYR A 135 -17.57 -20.07 -10.89
N PRO A 136 -18.74 -20.68 -11.14
CA PRO A 136 -19.34 -20.69 -12.48
C PRO A 136 -19.48 -19.32 -13.11
N GLY A 137 -18.95 -19.20 -14.33
CA GLY A 137 -19.02 -17.98 -15.14
C GLY A 137 -17.87 -16.99 -14.93
N ARG A 138 -16.86 -17.32 -14.11
CA ARG A 138 -15.70 -16.48 -13.85
C ARG A 138 -14.39 -17.26 -13.92
N THR A 139 -13.34 -16.63 -14.46
CA THR A 139 -11.96 -17.15 -14.39
C THR A 139 -11.43 -17.05 -12.96
N THR A 140 -10.37 -17.77 -12.60
CA THR A 140 -9.70 -17.58 -11.30
C THR A 140 -9.17 -16.14 -11.17
N HIS A 141 -9.57 -15.43 -10.11
CA HIS A 141 -9.24 -14.01 -9.90
C HIS A 141 -9.12 -13.65 -8.42
N VAL A 142 -8.49 -12.51 -8.16
CA VAL A 142 -8.51 -11.81 -6.88
C VAL A 142 -9.02 -10.40 -7.11
N HIS A 143 -9.95 -9.97 -6.27
CA HIS A 143 -10.40 -8.59 -6.27
C HIS A 143 -9.47 -7.73 -5.41
N PHE A 144 -9.34 -6.48 -5.79
CA PHE A 144 -8.68 -5.48 -4.97
C PHE A 144 -9.35 -4.12 -5.05
N GLN A 145 -9.13 -3.34 -4.00
CA GLN A 145 -9.54 -1.95 -3.94
C GLN A 145 -8.38 -1.11 -3.42
N VAL A 146 -7.99 -0.12 -4.20
CA VAL A 146 -6.98 0.86 -3.81
C VAL A 146 -7.69 2.13 -3.40
N HIS A 147 -7.56 2.52 -2.14
CA HIS A 147 -8.00 3.83 -1.70
C HIS A 147 -6.83 4.79 -1.89
N VAL A 148 -6.93 5.75 -2.80
CA VAL A 148 -5.85 6.74 -2.98
C VAL A 148 -6.14 7.98 -2.17
N SER A 149 -7.41 8.38 -2.15
CA SER A 149 -7.90 9.49 -1.35
C SER A 149 -9.29 9.23 -0.81
N SER A 150 -9.69 10.16 0.02
CA SER A 150 -11.07 10.50 0.31
C SER A 150 -12.09 10.37 -0.82
N GLN A 151 -11.72 10.87 -2.00
CA GLN A 151 -12.64 11.06 -3.13
C GLN A 151 -12.42 10.04 -4.22
N TYR A 152 -11.32 9.30 -4.16
CA TYR A 152 -10.93 8.35 -5.19
C TYR A 152 -10.48 7.03 -4.58
N SER A 153 -11.23 5.98 -4.91
CA SER A 153 -10.78 4.60 -4.83
C SER A 153 -11.08 3.91 -6.14
N VAL A 154 -10.19 3.04 -6.59
CA VAL A 154 -10.46 2.15 -7.71
C VAL A 154 -10.68 0.74 -7.19
N VAL A 155 -11.71 0.10 -7.70
CA VAL A 155 -11.92 -1.34 -7.54
C VAL A 155 -11.59 -2.00 -8.87
N SER A 156 -10.82 -3.07 -8.81
CA SER A 156 -10.54 -3.89 -9.97
C SER A 156 -10.26 -5.33 -9.51
N GLN A 157 -9.76 -6.15 -10.41
CA GLN A 157 -9.39 -7.53 -10.18
C GLN A 157 -8.19 -7.86 -11.04
N TRP A 158 -7.34 -8.75 -10.56
CA TRP A 158 -6.33 -9.38 -11.39
C TRP A 158 -6.61 -10.87 -11.54
N THR A 159 -6.04 -11.43 -12.59
CA THR A 159 -5.94 -12.86 -12.86
C THR A 159 -4.49 -13.18 -13.24
N TRP A 160 -4.24 -14.39 -13.71
CA TRP A 160 -2.91 -14.86 -14.11
C TRP A 160 -2.94 -15.34 -15.55
N PRO A 161 -1.77 -15.56 -16.19
CA PRO A 161 -1.72 -16.33 -17.43
C PRO A 161 -2.49 -17.64 -17.24
N HIS A 162 -3.57 -17.83 -18.02
CA HIS A 162 -4.55 -18.88 -17.74
C HIS A 162 -3.93 -20.28 -17.66
N ALA A 163 -2.94 -20.57 -18.50
CA ALA A 163 -2.19 -21.83 -18.44
C ALA A 163 -1.48 -22.05 -17.09
N ALA A 164 -0.94 -20.99 -16.48
CA ALA A 164 -0.30 -21.07 -15.17
C ALA A 164 -1.33 -21.31 -14.06
N ALA A 165 -2.49 -20.65 -14.10
CA ALA A 165 -3.58 -20.87 -13.15
C ALA A 165 -4.13 -22.31 -13.24
N VAL A 166 -4.34 -22.82 -14.47
CA VAL A 166 -4.74 -24.21 -14.74
C VAL A 166 -3.70 -25.19 -14.19
N GLU A 167 -2.40 -24.91 -14.35
CA GLU A 167 -1.32 -25.76 -13.86
C GLU A 167 -1.32 -25.86 -12.33
N VAL A 168 -1.57 -24.76 -11.60
CA VAL A 168 -1.63 -24.79 -10.13
C VAL A 168 -2.66 -25.81 -9.63
N ALA A 169 -3.88 -25.75 -10.15
CA ALA A 169 -4.96 -26.67 -9.78
C ALA A 169 -4.70 -28.09 -10.29
N THR A 170 -4.06 -28.25 -11.45
CA THR A 170 -3.73 -29.57 -12.02
C THR A 170 -2.67 -30.29 -11.19
N ALA A 171 -1.56 -29.61 -10.88
CA ALA A 171 -0.46 -30.14 -10.06
C ALA A 171 -0.90 -30.45 -8.62
N HIS A 172 -1.94 -29.76 -8.12
CA HIS A 172 -2.47 -29.91 -6.77
C HIS A 172 -3.93 -30.37 -6.75
N SER A 173 -4.30 -31.27 -7.67
CA SER A 173 -5.70 -31.71 -7.85
C SER A 173 -6.40 -32.22 -6.58
N ALA A 174 -5.66 -32.84 -5.65
CA ALA A 174 -6.20 -33.26 -4.36
C ALA A 174 -6.66 -32.09 -3.46
N LEU A 175 -6.15 -30.88 -3.71
CA LEU A 175 -6.53 -29.66 -3.01
C LEU A 175 -7.64 -28.89 -3.71
N TYR A 176 -7.95 -29.09 -4.99
CA TYR A 176 -8.95 -28.31 -5.75
C TYR A 176 -10.06 -29.21 -6.30
N PRO A 177 -11.20 -29.36 -5.58
CA PRO A 177 -12.24 -30.31 -5.95
C PRO A 177 -12.98 -29.95 -7.25
N GLU A 178 -13.13 -28.66 -7.56
CA GLU A 178 -13.72 -28.19 -8.81
C GLU A 178 -12.77 -28.36 -10.02
N GLY A 179 -11.50 -28.68 -9.76
CA GLY A 179 -10.49 -28.88 -10.79
C GLY A 179 -9.99 -27.56 -11.40
N PRO A 180 -9.30 -27.62 -12.56
CA PRO A 180 -8.71 -26.45 -13.20
C PRO A 180 -9.77 -25.48 -13.71
N ASP A 181 -9.43 -24.19 -13.70
CA ASP A 181 -10.27 -23.11 -14.24
C ASP A 181 -10.69 -23.40 -15.70
N PRO A 182 -12.00 -23.56 -15.98
CA PRO A 182 -12.48 -23.88 -17.32
C PRO A 182 -12.61 -22.66 -18.24
N LEU A 183 -12.47 -21.44 -17.70
CA LEU A 183 -12.79 -20.20 -18.42
C LEU A 183 -11.55 -19.28 -18.51
N PRO A 184 -10.96 -19.10 -19.70
CA PRO A 184 -9.86 -18.15 -19.84
C PRO A 184 -10.36 -16.70 -19.65
N PRO A 185 -9.49 -15.76 -19.20
CA PRO A 185 -9.85 -14.35 -19.04
C PRO A 185 -10.47 -13.72 -20.28
N SER A 186 -10.06 -14.14 -21.49
CA SER A 186 -10.64 -13.67 -22.76
C SER A 186 -12.12 -14.02 -22.96
N GLN A 187 -12.68 -14.91 -22.14
CA GLN A 187 -14.08 -15.34 -22.17
C GLN A 187 -14.84 -14.96 -20.88
N ASP A 188 -14.16 -14.40 -19.88
CA ASP A 188 -14.80 -13.87 -18.67
C ASP A 188 -15.39 -12.50 -18.98
N GLY A 189 -16.68 -12.32 -18.65
CA GLY A 189 -17.43 -11.10 -18.93
C GLY A 189 -16.82 -9.82 -18.35
N VAL A 190 -16.08 -9.93 -17.24
CA VAL A 190 -15.42 -8.79 -16.59
C VAL A 190 -14.13 -8.40 -17.31
N PHE A 191 -13.44 -9.33 -17.96
CA PHE A 191 -12.16 -9.08 -18.64
C PHE A 191 -12.32 -8.82 -20.16
N THR A 192 -13.55 -8.55 -20.62
CA THR A 192 -13.88 -8.45 -22.06
C THR A 192 -13.33 -7.20 -22.75
N ASP A 193 -13.04 -6.14 -22.00
CA ASP A 193 -12.44 -4.89 -22.51
C ASP A 193 -10.90 -4.93 -22.54
N GLY A 194 -10.30 -5.99 -21.98
CA GLY A 194 -8.88 -6.30 -22.06
C GLY A 194 -8.25 -6.55 -20.69
N PHE A 195 -7.54 -7.66 -20.55
CA PHE A 195 -6.97 -8.11 -19.26
C PHE A 195 -5.46 -7.85 -19.12
N GLN A 196 -4.82 -7.19 -20.09
CA GLN A 196 -3.35 -7.07 -20.14
C GLN A 196 -2.78 -6.27 -18.96
N LEU A 197 -3.56 -5.32 -18.41
CA LEU A 197 -3.21 -4.53 -17.21
C LEU A 197 -3.67 -5.19 -15.90
N GLN A 198 -4.28 -6.38 -16.00
CA GLN A 198 -4.86 -7.15 -14.90
C GLN A 198 -4.26 -8.56 -14.84
N LEU A 199 -3.10 -8.78 -15.47
CA LEU A 199 -2.32 -10.00 -15.33
C LEU A 199 -1.25 -9.81 -14.26
N ALA A 200 -1.31 -10.65 -13.24
CA ALA A 200 -0.22 -10.84 -12.29
C ALA A 200 0.75 -11.93 -12.79
N ASP A 201 2.01 -11.80 -12.41
CA ASP A 201 2.99 -12.87 -12.58
C ASP A 201 2.73 -13.99 -11.57
N LEU A 202 3.18 -15.21 -11.88
CA LEU A 202 3.07 -16.36 -10.98
C LEU A 202 4.30 -17.25 -11.13
N ALA A 203 5.03 -17.46 -10.04
CA ALA A 203 6.22 -18.30 -10.00
C ALA A 203 6.19 -19.21 -8.77
N TRP A 204 6.71 -20.43 -8.91
CA TRP A 204 6.91 -21.33 -7.79
C TRP A 204 8.22 -21.03 -7.06
N ASP A 205 8.16 -20.83 -5.75
CA ASP A 205 9.32 -20.75 -4.87
C ASP A 205 9.56 -22.11 -4.21
N GLU A 206 10.55 -22.84 -4.71
CA GLU A 206 10.91 -24.17 -4.22
C GLU A 206 11.41 -24.14 -2.76
N ALA A 207 12.05 -23.06 -2.32
CA ALA A 207 12.58 -23.01 -0.95
C ALA A 207 11.46 -22.77 0.07
N ALA A 208 10.50 -21.93 -0.29
CA ALA A 208 9.35 -21.61 0.56
C ALA A 208 8.16 -22.57 0.39
N GLN A 209 8.17 -23.41 -0.65
CA GLN A 209 7.08 -24.32 -1.02
C GLN A 209 5.75 -23.57 -1.18
N GLU A 210 5.80 -22.42 -1.86
CA GLU A 210 4.65 -21.57 -2.13
C GLU A 210 4.76 -20.94 -3.53
N TYR A 211 3.63 -20.51 -4.08
CA TYR A 211 3.66 -19.61 -5.23
C TYR A 211 3.89 -18.18 -4.77
N VAL A 212 4.66 -17.43 -5.55
CA VAL A 212 4.84 -15.99 -5.40
C VAL A 212 4.23 -15.31 -6.61
N SER A 213 3.32 -14.38 -6.35
CA SER A 213 2.62 -13.60 -7.37
C SER A 213 2.93 -12.13 -7.20
N HIS A 214 3.17 -11.45 -8.32
CA HIS A 214 3.47 -10.02 -8.36
C HIS A 214 2.46 -9.33 -9.27
N TYR A 215 1.82 -8.28 -8.75
CA TYR A 215 0.90 -7.46 -9.51
C TYR A 215 1.25 -5.98 -9.33
N GLU A 216 1.29 -5.22 -10.43
CA GLU A 216 1.45 -3.77 -10.41
C GLU A 216 0.17 -3.11 -10.93
N ALA A 217 -0.38 -2.18 -10.17
CA ALA A 217 -1.55 -1.39 -10.56
C ALA A 217 -1.19 0.08 -10.61
N THR A 218 -1.57 0.73 -11.72
CA THR A 218 -1.50 2.18 -11.86
C THR A 218 -2.83 2.80 -11.48
N VAL A 219 -2.84 3.79 -10.59
CA VAL A 219 -4.05 4.47 -10.10
C VAL A 219 -3.95 5.98 -10.31
N GLU A 220 -5.07 6.70 -10.32
CA GLU A 220 -5.04 8.17 -10.48
C GLU A 220 -4.25 8.86 -9.35
N GLY A 221 -3.51 9.91 -9.69
CA GLY A 221 -2.76 10.74 -8.74
C GLY A 221 -1.26 10.46 -8.69
N ALA A 222 -0.59 11.10 -7.72
CA ALA A 222 0.80 10.89 -7.34
C ALA A 222 0.99 11.07 -5.82
N GLY A 223 1.92 10.31 -5.24
CA GLY A 223 2.28 10.44 -3.83
C GLY A 223 1.22 9.94 -2.86
N VAL A 224 1.12 10.57 -1.68
CA VAL A 224 0.22 10.16 -0.60
C VAL A 224 -0.96 11.13 -0.53
N SER A 225 -2.19 10.62 -0.63
CA SER A 225 -3.39 11.43 -0.38
C SER A 225 -4.39 10.77 0.57
N GLY A 226 -3.95 10.11 1.65
CA GLY A 226 -4.80 9.77 2.81
C GLY A 226 -6.03 8.90 2.48
N VAL A 227 -5.96 7.64 2.88
CA VAL A 227 -6.87 6.54 2.56
C VAL A 227 -8.16 6.46 3.39
N GLY A 228 -9.29 6.80 2.76
CA GLY A 228 -10.61 6.25 3.09
C GLY A 228 -11.64 7.22 3.70
N TYR A 229 -12.92 6.83 3.74
CA TYR A 229 -14.01 7.63 4.33
C TYR A 229 -13.78 7.97 5.82
N GLN A 230 -13.16 7.05 6.56
CA GLN A 230 -12.74 7.32 7.94
C GLN A 230 -11.57 8.29 8.01
N GLU A 231 -10.65 8.32 7.04
CA GLU A 231 -9.60 9.33 6.96
C GLU A 231 -10.12 10.67 6.41
N LEU A 232 -11.22 10.67 5.66
CA LEU A 232 -12.00 11.85 5.30
C LEU A 232 -12.66 12.50 6.50
N THR A 233 -13.42 11.70 7.24
CA THR A 233 -14.09 12.18 8.43
C THR A 233 -13.03 12.55 9.47
N THR A 234 -11.98 11.74 9.63
CA THR A 234 -10.82 12.10 10.46
C THR A 234 -10.15 13.39 9.99
N SER A 235 -9.85 13.58 8.71
CA SER A 235 -9.23 14.83 8.20
C SER A 235 -10.15 16.05 8.31
N ALA A 236 -11.47 15.86 8.36
CA ALA A 236 -12.44 16.89 8.71
C ALA A 236 -12.42 17.25 10.21
N HIS A 237 -11.76 16.46 11.05
CA HIS A 237 -11.72 16.61 12.51
C HIS A 237 -10.31 16.86 13.08
N LEU A 238 -9.27 16.27 12.50
CA LEU A 238 -7.85 16.47 12.85
C LEU A 238 -6.90 16.21 11.68
N ALA A 239 -5.71 16.80 11.73
CA ALA A 239 -4.56 16.38 10.96
C ALA A 239 -3.34 16.22 11.88
N LEU A 240 -2.70 15.06 11.84
CA LEU A 240 -1.52 14.75 12.66
C LEU A 240 -0.25 14.89 11.82
N GLY A 241 0.66 15.74 12.28
CA GLY A 241 1.97 15.91 11.67
C GLY A 241 2.96 14.81 12.07
N GLN A 242 3.99 14.64 11.24
CA GLN A 242 5.17 13.87 11.62
C GLN A 242 5.90 14.58 12.77
N ASN A 243 6.30 13.82 13.79
CA ASN A 243 7.05 14.35 14.90
C ASN A 243 8.44 14.85 14.47
N PHE A 244 8.94 15.90 15.10
CA PHE A 244 10.28 16.42 14.86
C PHE A 244 11.00 16.73 16.20
N PRO A 245 12.25 16.26 16.38
CA PRO A 245 13.02 15.42 15.47
C PRO A 245 12.48 13.99 15.36
N ASN A 246 12.69 13.34 14.20
CA ASN A 246 12.50 11.90 13.98
C ASN A 246 13.66 11.38 13.10
N PRO A 247 14.54 10.49 13.59
CA PRO A 247 14.50 9.85 14.90
C PRO A 247 14.64 10.83 16.09
N VAL A 248 14.02 10.51 17.22
CA VAL A 248 14.09 11.29 18.47
C VAL A 248 15.07 10.64 19.44
N ALA A 249 15.87 11.44 20.13
CA ALA A 249 16.73 10.97 21.22
C ALA A 249 16.03 11.00 22.58
N ARG A 250 15.38 12.13 22.90
CA ARG A 250 14.72 12.36 24.19
C ARG A 250 13.31 12.93 24.07
N ALA A 251 13.18 14.11 23.45
CA ALA A 251 11.91 14.81 23.33
C ALA A 251 11.61 15.17 21.89
N THR A 252 10.33 15.16 21.52
CA THR A 252 9.85 15.50 20.19
C THR A 252 8.63 16.40 20.26
N GLN A 253 8.39 17.12 19.18
CA GLN A 253 7.20 17.93 18.96
C GLN A 253 6.34 17.29 17.89
N ILE A 254 5.06 17.12 18.18
CA ILE A 254 4.09 16.54 17.26
C ILE A 254 3.08 17.62 16.87
N PRO A 255 3.11 18.13 15.63
CA PRO A 255 2.10 19.06 15.16
C PRO A 255 0.73 18.39 15.14
N LEU A 256 -0.28 19.06 15.69
CA LEU A 256 -1.67 18.60 15.66
C LEU A 256 -2.55 19.78 15.24
N ASP A 257 -3.32 19.60 14.17
CA ASP A 257 -4.28 20.60 13.68
C ASP A 257 -5.70 20.06 13.89
N LEU A 258 -6.37 20.48 14.96
CA LEU A 258 -7.75 20.10 15.25
C LEU A 258 -8.70 20.98 14.43
N LYS A 259 -9.54 20.36 13.60
CA LYS A 259 -10.55 21.05 12.79
C LYS A 259 -11.87 21.24 13.53
N SER A 260 -12.11 20.42 14.55
CA SER A 260 -13.29 20.49 15.41
C SER A 260 -12.89 20.32 16.88
N ALA A 261 -13.70 20.85 17.79
CA ALA A 261 -13.55 20.59 19.22
C ALA A 261 -13.80 19.10 19.52
N GLY A 262 -13.11 18.56 20.51
CA GLY A 262 -13.31 17.19 20.97
C GLY A 262 -12.39 16.81 22.11
N GLU A 263 -12.70 15.70 22.77
CA GLU A 263 -11.81 15.07 23.72
C GLU A 263 -10.67 14.39 22.96
N VAL A 264 -9.42 14.67 23.35
CA VAL A 264 -8.24 14.22 22.62
C VAL A 264 -7.47 13.23 23.47
N VAL A 265 -7.17 12.07 22.90
CA VAL A 265 -6.30 11.06 23.51
C VAL A 265 -5.08 10.86 22.64
N TRP A 266 -3.90 10.95 23.23
CA TRP A 266 -2.65 10.57 22.59
C TRP A 266 -2.17 9.23 23.15
N SER A 267 -1.71 8.34 22.27
CA SER A 267 -1.19 7.03 22.68
C SER A 267 0.03 6.62 21.86
N LEU A 268 0.86 5.77 22.46
CA LEU A 268 2.06 5.20 21.87
C LEU A 268 1.93 3.68 21.86
N TRP A 269 2.29 3.06 20.73
CA TRP A 269 2.07 1.64 20.45
C TRP A 269 3.35 0.99 19.94
N SER A 270 3.61 -0.24 20.37
CA SER A 270 4.68 -1.08 19.82
C SER A 270 4.33 -1.52 18.38
N PRO A 271 5.32 -1.91 17.56
CA PRO A 271 5.07 -2.48 16.23
C PRO A 271 4.27 -3.80 16.27
N SER A 272 4.25 -4.47 17.42
CA SER A 272 3.43 -5.67 17.66
C SER A 272 1.99 -5.37 18.06
N GLY A 273 1.58 -4.09 18.12
CA GLY A 273 0.22 -3.67 18.42
C GLY A 273 -0.11 -3.53 19.91
N ALA A 274 0.88 -3.53 20.81
CA ALA A 274 0.66 -3.30 22.25
C ALA A 274 0.69 -1.80 22.58
N CYS A 275 -0.32 -1.27 23.28
CA CYS A 275 -0.32 0.11 23.77
C CYS A 275 0.65 0.24 24.95
N VAL A 276 1.70 1.04 24.80
CA VAL A 276 2.74 1.24 25.83
C VAL A 276 2.51 2.49 26.67
N VAL A 277 1.88 3.53 26.10
CA VAL A 277 1.52 4.76 26.81
C VAL A 277 0.18 5.27 26.28
N ARG A 278 -0.69 5.74 27.18
CA ARG A 278 -1.94 6.44 26.82
C ARG A 278 -2.08 7.67 27.72
N LYS A 279 -2.31 8.84 27.13
CA LYS A 279 -2.54 10.11 27.82
C LYS A 279 -3.84 10.72 27.32
N ASP A 280 -4.74 11.00 28.25
CA ASP A 280 -5.92 11.81 28.01
C ASP A 280 -5.54 13.30 28.11
N LEU A 281 -5.75 14.04 27.03
CA LEU A 281 -5.47 15.48 26.95
C LEU A 281 -6.74 16.32 27.21
N GLY A 282 -7.89 15.67 27.40
CA GLY A 282 -9.17 16.29 27.67
C GLY A 282 -9.75 17.05 26.47
N MET A 283 -10.74 17.88 26.75
CA MET A 283 -11.44 18.69 25.75
C MET A 283 -10.52 19.76 25.17
N CYS A 284 -10.26 19.68 23.86
CA CYS A 284 -9.45 20.63 23.11
C CYS A 284 -10.31 21.43 22.14
N ALA A 285 -9.97 22.71 21.96
CA ALA A 285 -10.60 23.57 20.94
C ALA A 285 -9.97 23.34 19.55
N PRO A 286 -10.68 23.68 18.46
CA PRO A 286 -10.09 23.69 17.13
C PRO A 286 -8.89 24.63 17.05
N GLY A 287 -7.90 24.28 16.23
CA GLY A 287 -6.71 25.06 15.99
C GLY A 287 -5.46 24.20 15.88
N ARG A 288 -4.37 24.85 15.48
CA ARG A 288 -3.04 24.23 15.47
C ARG A 288 -2.42 24.30 16.85
N THR A 289 -2.00 23.15 17.34
CA THR A 289 -1.24 22.98 18.57
C THR A 289 -0.03 22.09 18.32
N VAL A 290 0.85 22.02 19.30
CA VAL A 290 2.01 21.14 19.29
C VAL A 290 1.96 20.30 20.57
N LEU A 291 2.03 18.98 20.42
CA LEU A 291 2.19 18.08 21.56
C LEU A 291 3.68 17.91 21.83
N ASP A 292 4.13 18.36 23.00
CA ASP A 292 5.48 18.09 23.49
C ASP A 292 5.51 16.74 24.21
N VAL A 293 6.36 15.83 23.73
CA VAL A 293 6.51 14.49 24.30
C VAL A 293 7.95 14.28 24.74
N ASP A 294 8.17 14.12 26.05
CA ASP A 294 9.45 13.72 26.64
C ASP A 294 9.44 12.20 26.93
N PHE A 295 10.20 11.43 26.15
CA PHE A 295 10.27 9.96 26.27
C PHE A 295 11.07 9.49 27.48
N ASP A 296 11.92 10.33 28.07
CA ASP A 296 12.59 10.00 29.34
C ASP A 296 11.56 9.96 30.47
N ALA A 297 10.65 10.95 30.50
CA ALA A 297 9.57 10.99 31.46
C ALA A 297 8.56 9.84 31.28
N LEU A 298 8.46 9.28 30.07
CA LEU A 298 7.59 8.14 29.77
C LEU A 298 8.21 6.78 30.10
N GLY A 299 9.53 6.69 30.28
CA GLY A 299 10.20 5.45 30.66
C GLY A 299 10.18 4.34 29.61
N VAL A 300 9.95 4.65 28.33
CA VAL A 300 9.86 3.65 27.25
C VAL A 300 11.25 3.31 26.67
N PRO A 301 11.54 2.06 26.23
CA PRO A 301 12.83 1.69 25.66
C PRO A 301 13.06 2.27 24.25
N ALA A 302 14.29 2.22 23.74
CA ALA A 302 14.57 2.56 22.34
C ALA A 302 13.97 1.52 21.41
N ALA A 303 13.11 1.98 20.48
CA ALA A 303 12.47 1.16 19.46
C ALA A 303 11.79 2.05 18.40
N SER A 304 11.29 1.43 17.33
CA SER A 304 10.24 2.05 16.52
C SER A 304 8.89 1.98 17.26
N TYR A 305 8.11 3.05 17.17
CA TYR A 305 6.77 3.13 17.73
C TYR A 305 5.79 3.72 16.72
N LEU A 306 4.50 3.44 16.90
CA LEU A 306 3.43 4.22 16.31
C LEU A 306 2.84 5.12 17.38
N TYR A 307 2.65 6.41 17.08
CA TYR A 307 1.83 7.27 17.91
C TYR A 307 0.51 7.54 17.22
N GLN A 308 -0.56 7.52 18.00
CA GLN A 308 -1.92 7.73 17.55
C GLN A 308 -2.54 8.89 18.33
N VAL A 309 -3.29 9.73 17.64
CA VAL A 309 -4.21 10.69 18.25
C VAL A 309 -5.62 10.26 17.92
N GLU A 310 -6.46 10.07 18.95
CA GLU A 310 -7.90 9.88 18.83
C GLU A 310 -8.63 11.17 19.25
N VAL A 311 -9.64 11.58 18.50
CA VAL A 311 -10.53 12.71 18.83
C VAL A 311 -11.96 12.17 18.92
N PHE A 312 -12.62 12.47 20.05
CA PHE A 312 -14.01 12.10 20.31
C PHE A 312 -14.87 13.36 20.34
N ASN A 313 -15.91 13.40 19.52
CA ASN A 313 -16.88 14.51 19.52
C ASN A 313 -18.28 14.00 19.13
N ALA A 314 -19.23 14.91 18.95
CA ALA A 314 -20.61 14.57 18.59
C ALA A 314 -20.75 13.83 17.24
N SER A 315 -19.78 13.96 16.34
CA SER A 315 -19.74 13.27 15.04
C SER A 315 -19.13 11.87 15.12
N GLY A 316 -18.52 11.49 16.26
CA GLY A 316 -17.96 10.15 16.47
C GLY A 316 -16.52 10.16 16.95
N ARG A 317 -15.79 9.10 16.61
CA ARG A 317 -14.38 8.89 16.95
C ARG A 317 -13.53 8.93 15.69
N PHE A 318 -12.46 9.72 15.74
CA PHE A 318 -11.56 9.97 14.62
C PHE A 318 -10.12 9.72 15.04
N SER A 319 -9.30 9.11 14.19
CA SER A 319 -7.93 8.77 14.56
C SER A 319 -6.94 8.91 13.42
N ASP A 320 -5.78 9.51 13.69
CA ASP A 320 -4.64 9.56 12.78
C ASP A 320 -3.42 8.96 13.48
N VAL A 321 -2.56 8.28 12.72
CA VAL A 321 -1.42 7.51 13.19
C VAL A 321 -0.19 7.87 12.38
N LYS A 322 0.95 8.02 13.06
CA LYS A 322 2.26 8.18 12.42
C LYS A 322 3.29 7.30 13.11
N ARG A 323 4.34 6.95 12.36
CA ARG A 323 5.46 6.15 12.84
C ARG A 323 6.63 7.03 13.28
N MET A 324 7.35 6.60 14.31
CA MET A 324 8.58 7.26 14.80
C MET A 324 9.62 6.25 15.26
N THR A 325 10.87 6.72 15.43
CA THR A 325 11.96 5.94 16.03
C THR A 325 12.59 6.68 17.21
N LEU A 326 12.70 6.03 18.37
CA LEU A 326 13.38 6.52 19.58
C LEU A 326 14.76 5.86 19.71
N LEU A 327 15.83 6.66 19.77
CA LEU A 327 17.22 6.17 19.65
C LEU A 327 17.97 5.88 20.97
N LYS A 328 17.48 6.37 22.13
CA LYS A 328 18.17 6.40 23.45
C LYS A 328 19.71 6.34 23.44
#